data_AF-A0A956KST0-F1
#
_entry.id   AF-A0A956KST0-F1
#
_cell.length_a   1.000
_cell.length_b   1.000
_cell.length_c   1.000
_cell.angle_alpha   90.00
_cell.angle_beta   90.00
_cell.angle_gamma   90.00
#
_symmetry.space_group_name_H-M   'P 1'
#
loop_
_entity.id
_entity.type
_entity.pdbx_description
1 polymer ?
#
loop_
_entity_poly.entity_id
_entity_poly.type
_entity_poly.pdbx_seq_one_letter_code
_entity_poly.pdbx_strand_id
1 'polypeptide(L)'
;MKQLLAAIADGKLAPVYLLWGEDAAAIKTVVTAVREAVLRPGGVSTGMEAFNHEQLDATRLLAAAEVLNACAQMPMMAPRRLVELSGPEDFGKHKRVEELDGEVKALESKRDDAVAALI
;
A
#
# COMPACT_ATOMS: atom_id res chain seq x y z
N MET A 1 -15.70 11.18 15.98
CA MET A 1 -15.59 11.63 14.58
C MET A 1 -15.54 13.14 14.40
N LYS A 2 -16.52 13.92 14.88
CA LYS A 2 -16.56 15.38 14.69
C LYS A 2 -15.28 16.13 15.13
N GLN A 3 -14.72 15.78 16.29
CA GLN A 3 -13.48 16.38 16.79
C GLN A 3 -12.26 16.10 15.89
N LEU A 4 -12.15 14.88 15.36
CA LEU A 4 -11.09 14.52 14.43
C LEU A 4 -11.17 15.33 13.14
N LEU A 5 -12.38 15.45 12.57
CA LEU A 5 -12.60 16.24 11.35
C LEU A 5 -12.28 17.72 11.58
N ALA A 6 -12.64 18.28 12.74
CA ALA A 6 -12.28 19.64 13.11
C ALA A 6 -10.76 19.83 13.24
N ALA A 7 -10.05 18.88 13.86
CA ALA A 7 -8.59 18.93 13.94
C ALA A 7 -7.91 18.85 12.57
N ILE A 8 -8.39 17.98 11.68
CA ILE A 8 -7.91 17.87 10.29
C ILE A 8 -8.13 19.20 9.55
N ALA A 9 -9.31 19.80 9.69
CA ALA A 9 -9.63 21.09 9.07
C ALA A 9 -8.73 22.23 9.58
N ASP A 10 -8.35 22.20 10.86
CA ASP A 10 -7.37 23.12 11.46
C ASP A 10 -5.91 22.84 11.02
N GLY A 11 -5.67 21.85 10.15
CA GLY A 11 -4.33 21.44 9.73
C GLY A 11 -3.54 20.66 10.79
N LYS A 12 -4.18 20.29 11.91
CA LYS A 12 -3.61 19.47 13.00
C LYS A 12 -3.61 18.01 12.58
N LEU A 13 -2.68 17.69 11.68
CA LEU A 13 -2.51 16.36 11.12
C LEU A 13 -1.53 15.53 11.96
N ALA A 14 -1.98 14.34 12.38
CA ALA A 14 -1.11 13.31 12.93
C ALA A 14 -0.33 12.64 11.80
N PRO A 15 0.88 12.12 12.06
CA PRO A 15 1.68 11.44 11.03
C PRO A 15 1.10 10.08 10.61
N VAL A 16 0.32 9.43 11.48
CA VAL A 16 -0.27 8.11 11.23
C VAL A 16 -1.71 8.08 11.73
N TYR A 17 -2.61 7.52 10.92
CA TYR A 17 -4.00 7.25 11.26
C TYR A 17 -4.30 5.77 11.08
N LEU A 18 -4.88 5.13 12.10
CA LEU A 18 -5.50 3.81 11.99
C LEU A 18 -7.01 4.01 12.01
N LEU A 19 -7.67 3.72 10.88
CA LEU A 19 -9.11 3.81 10.75
C LEU A 19 -9.66 2.37 10.75
N TRP A 20 -10.46 2.03 11.76
CA TRP A 20 -11.10 0.73 11.87
C TRP A 20 -12.61 0.89 12.05
N GLY A 21 -13.35 -0.21 11.87
CA GLY A 21 -14.77 -0.33 12.20
C GLY A 21 -15.65 -0.64 11.00
N GLU A 22 -16.92 -0.86 11.25
CA GLU A 22 -17.89 -1.33 10.24
C GLU A 22 -18.49 -0.16 9.42
N ASP A 23 -18.40 1.07 9.92
CA ASP A 23 -18.93 2.24 9.23
C ASP A 23 -17.97 2.74 8.13
N ALA A 24 -18.08 2.11 6.97
CA ALA A 24 -17.29 2.46 5.78
C ALA A 24 -17.52 3.90 5.31
N ALA A 25 -18.72 4.48 5.52
CA ALA A 25 -19.02 5.85 5.12
C ALA A 25 -18.28 6.86 6.01
N ALA A 26 -18.22 6.61 7.31
CA ALA A 26 -17.46 7.42 8.25
C ALA A 26 -15.95 7.33 7.99
N ILE A 27 -15.42 6.12 7.73
CA ILE A 27 -14.01 5.94 7.35
C ILE A 27 -13.69 6.71 6.07
N LYS A 28 -14.51 6.55 5.02
CA LYS A 28 -14.33 7.27 3.75
C LYS A 28 -14.33 8.78 3.94
N THR A 29 -15.20 9.30 4.82
CA THR A 29 -15.27 10.73 5.14
C THR A 29 -13.96 11.23 5.75
N VAL A 30 -13.36 10.48 6.68
CA VAL A 30 -12.07 10.83 7.28
C VAL A 30 -10.95 10.76 6.25
N VAL A 31 -10.90 9.70 5.45
CA VAL A 31 -9.90 9.54 4.38
C VAL A 31 -9.96 10.74 3.42
N THR A 32 -11.14 11.13 2.96
CA THR A 32 -11.31 12.32 2.11
C THR A 32 -10.82 13.59 2.80
N ALA A 33 -11.15 13.79 4.08
CA ALA A 33 -10.69 14.97 4.82
C ALA A 33 -9.16 15.01 4.94
N VAL A 34 -8.51 13.87 5.22
CA VAL A 34 -7.04 13.77 5.28
C VAL A 34 -6.42 14.02 3.90
N ARG A 35 -6.96 13.43 2.83
CA ARG A 35 -6.50 13.68 1.45
C ARG A 35 -6.51 15.16 1.11
N GLU A 36 -7.62 15.84 1.34
CA GLU A 36 -7.74 17.27 1.06
C GLU A 36 -6.75 18.09 1.91
N ALA A 37 -6.65 17.82 3.22
CA ALA A 37 -5.74 18.55 4.10
C ALA A 37 -4.25 18.33 3.79
N VAL A 38 -3.87 17.16 3.27
CA VAL A 38 -2.47 16.82 2.95
C VAL A 38 -2.09 17.24 1.52
N LEU A 39 -2.92 16.90 0.53
CA LEU A 39 -2.60 17.07 -0.89
C LEU A 39 -3.01 18.43 -1.46
N ARG A 40 -4.02 19.06 -0.84
CA ARG A 40 -4.57 20.36 -1.26
C ARG A 40 -4.68 21.30 -0.07
N PRO A 41 -3.58 21.60 0.64
CA PRO A 41 -3.62 22.50 1.78
C PRO A 41 -4.20 23.86 1.35
N GLY A 42 -5.26 24.32 2.03
CA GLY A 42 -5.99 25.54 1.67
C GLY A 42 -7.00 25.39 0.52
N GLY A 43 -7.25 24.17 0.04
CA GLY A 43 -8.26 23.89 -1.00
C GLY A 43 -7.82 24.20 -2.44
N VAL A 44 -6.53 24.50 -2.64
CA VAL A 44 -5.98 24.81 -3.97
C VAL A 44 -5.20 23.61 -4.50
N SER A 45 -5.50 23.21 -5.73
CA SER A 45 -4.73 22.17 -6.42
C SER A 45 -3.39 22.72 -6.89
N THR A 46 -2.33 21.94 -6.69
CA THR A 46 -0.97 22.28 -7.13
C THR A 46 -0.58 21.54 -8.40
N GLY A 47 -1.39 20.57 -8.85
CA GLY A 47 -1.08 19.65 -9.93
C GLY A 47 -0.07 18.56 -9.55
N MET A 48 0.49 18.61 -8.33
CA MET A 48 1.50 17.68 -7.84
C MET A 48 0.92 16.55 -6.98
N GLU A 49 -0.41 16.47 -6.83
CA GLU A 49 -1.09 15.56 -5.90
C GLU A 49 -0.77 14.09 -6.24
N ALA A 50 -0.71 13.74 -7.52
CA ALA A 50 -0.42 12.39 -7.98
C ALA A 50 0.99 11.91 -7.62
N PHE A 51 1.95 12.81 -7.46
CA PHE A 51 3.33 12.46 -7.06
C PHE A 51 3.48 12.31 -5.55
N ASN A 52 2.57 12.94 -4.80
CA ASN A 52 2.59 13.00 -3.34
C ASN A 52 1.55 12.07 -2.70
N HIS A 53 0.80 11.30 -3.49
CA HIS A 53 -0.22 10.40 -3.02
C HIS A 53 0.04 8.99 -3.55
N GLU A 54 0.15 8.04 -2.63
CA GLU A 54 0.31 6.64 -2.96
C GLU A 54 -0.80 5.82 -2.30
N GLN A 55 -1.47 5.01 -3.11
CA GLN A 55 -2.54 4.12 -2.66
C GLN A 55 -2.09 2.69 -2.82
N LEU A 56 -2.05 1.98 -1.71
CA LEU A 56 -1.59 0.61 -1.62
C LEU A 56 -2.73 -0.26 -1.11
N ASP A 57 -2.77 -1.48 -1.61
CA ASP A 57 -3.72 -2.50 -1.20
C ASP A 57 -2.90 -3.65 -0.64
N ALA A 58 -3.09 -3.98 0.65
CA ALA A 58 -2.33 -5.03 1.30
C ALA A 58 -2.47 -6.38 0.58
N THR A 59 -3.56 -6.58 -0.17
CA THR A 59 -3.78 -7.80 -0.96
C THR A 59 -2.86 -7.92 -2.19
N ARG A 60 -2.13 -6.85 -2.51
CA ARG A 60 -1.22 -6.78 -3.67
C ARG A 60 0.23 -6.60 -3.27
N LEU A 61 0.51 -6.53 -1.97
CA LEU A 61 1.85 -6.34 -1.44
C LEU A 61 2.43 -7.66 -0.96
N LEU A 62 3.71 -7.86 -1.25
CA LEU A 62 4.46 -9.02 -0.75
C LEU A 62 4.86 -8.81 0.71
N ALA A 63 5.17 -7.56 1.09
CA ALA A 63 5.61 -7.24 2.44
C ALA A 63 5.27 -5.80 2.86
N ALA A 64 5.18 -5.58 4.18
CA ALA A 64 5.02 -4.24 4.77
C ALA A 64 6.20 -3.29 4.44
N ALA A 65 7.37 -3.82 4.07
CA ALA A 65 8.52 -3.04 3.64
C ALA A 65 8.20 -2.12 2.45
N GLU A 66 7.29 -2.51 1.57
CA GLU A 66 6.87 -1.69 0.42
C GLU A 66 6.16 -0.41 0.87
N VAL A 67 5.27 -0.51 1.87
CA VAL A 67 4.60 0.66 2.49
C VAL A 67 5.61 1.57 3.19
N LEU A 68 6.55 0.97 3.93
CA LEU A 68 7.59 1.74 4.62
C LEU A 68 8.50 2.49 3.63
N ASN A 69 8.83 1.86 2.51
CA ASN A 69 9.60 2.49 1.44
C ASN A 69 8.82 3.66 0.81
N ALA A 70 7.51 3.51 0.57
CA ALA A 70 6.64 4.60 0.11
C ALA A 70 6.64 5.79 1.09
N CYS A 71 6.57 5.52 2.40
CA CYS A 71 6.63 6.55 3.45
C CYS A 71 7.99 7.26 3.52
N ALA A 72 9.08 6.59 3.14
CA ALA A 72 10.43 7.16 3.16
C ALA A 72 10.73 8.09 1.96
N GLN A 73 9.85 8.12 0.94
CA GLN A 73 10.03 8.98 -0.22
C GLN A 73 9.74 10.44 0.13
N MET A 74 10.65 11.33 -0.28
CA MET A 74 10.48 12.77 -0.09
C MET A 74 9.29 13.30 -0.92
N PRO A 75 8.43 14.15 -0.34
CA PRO A 75 7.38 14.81 -1.10
C PRO A 75 7.96 15.70 -2.22
N MET A 76 7.29 15.74 -3.37
CA MET A 76 7.66 16.55 -4.51
C MET A 76 6.93 17.89 -4.50
N MET A 77 7.66 18.99 -4.32
CA MET A 77 7.12 20.36 -4.31
C MET A 77 5.92 20.55 -3.36
N ALA A 78 5.87 19.78 -2.28
CA ALA A 78 4.79 19.77 -1.30
C ALA A 78 5.37 19.62 0.11
N PRO A 79 4.66 20.06 1.16
CA PRO A 79 5.13 19.92 2.54
C PRO A 79 4.98 18.50 3.10
N ARG A 80 4.12 17.65 2.50
CA ARG A 80 3.77 16.32 2.99
C ARG A 80 3.47 15.36 1.83
N ARG A 81 3.71 14.06 2.07
CA ARG A 81 3.29 12.92 1.24
C ARG A 81 2.21 12.15 1.99
N LEU A 82 1.23 11.64 1.27
CA LEU A 82 0.18 10.76 1.79
C LEU A 82 0.37 9.35 1.26
N VAL A 83 0.48 8.39 2.15
CA VAL A 83 0.45 6.96 1.83
C VAL A 83 -0.80 6.37 2.47
N GLU A 84 -1.63 5.73 1.65
CA GLU A 84 -2.86 5.08 2.08
C GLU A 84 -2.77 3.58 1.86
N LEU A 85 -3.09 2.81 2.89
CA LEU A 85 -3.11 1.35 2.82
C LEU A 85 -4.52 0.85 3.11
N SER A 86 -5.10 0.09 2.19
CA SER A 86 -6.35 -0.65 2.41
C SER A 86 -6.09 -2.09 2.87
N GLY A 87 -6.98 -2.59 3.73
CA GLY A 87 -6.98 -3.97 4.22
C GLY A 87 -5.69 -4.41 4.93
N PRO A 88 -5.09 -3.62 5.85
CA PRO A 88 -3.81 -3.96 6.49
C PRO A 88 -3.79 -5.35 7.15
N GLU A 89 -4.94 -5.89 7.54
CA GLU A 89 -5.11 -7.24 8.06
C GLU A 89 -4.77 -8.36 7.06
N ASP A 90 -4.66 -8.06 5.77
CA ASP A 90 -4.40 -9.02 4.69
C ASP A 90 -2.91 -9.23 4.39
N PHE A 91 -2.00 -8.50 5.05
CA PHE A 91 -0.57 -8.71 4.89
C PHE A 91 -0.14 -10.17 5.11
N GLY A 92 0.65 -10.69 4.17
CA GLY A 92 1.18 -12.05 4.27
C GLY A 92 0.17 -13.17 4.02
N LYS A 93 -1.10 -12.86 3.73
CA LYS A 93 -2.09 -13.89 3.33
C LYS A 93 -1.81 -14.44 1.92
N HIS A 94 -1.11 -13.69 1.06
CA HIS A 94 -0.73 -14.10 -0.30
C HIS A 94 0.33 -15.19 -0.37
N LYS A 95 1.23 -15.29 0.62
CA LYS A 95 2.26 -16.35 0.66
C LYS A 95 1.66 -17.75 0.63
N ARG A 96 0.43 -17.93 1.14
CA ARG A 96 -0.23 -19.24 1.13
C ARG A 96 -0.66 -19.72 -0.24
N VAL A 97 -0.83 -18.85 -1.24
CA VAL A 97 -1.38 -19.26 -2.55
C VAL A 97 -0.25 -19.59 -3.53
N GLU A 98 0.80 -18.78 -3.58
CA GLU A 98 1.95 -19.04 -4.47
C GLU A 98 2.82 -20.24 -4.02
N GLU A 99 2.84 -20.58 -2.72
CA GLU A 99 3.49 -21.80 -2.22
C GLU A 99 2.68 -23.09 -2.52
N LEU A 100 1.40 -22.98 -2.91
CA LEU A 100 0.55 -24.13 -3.26
C LEU A 100 0.53 -24.46 -4.77
N ASP A 101 0.88 -23.50 -5.64
CA ASP A 101 0.97 -23.70 -7.09
C ASP A 101 2.40 -24.08 -7.56
N GLY A 102 3.36 -24.12 -6.63
CA GLY A 102 4.71 -24.62 -6.86
C GLY A 102 4.77 -26.15 -6.85
N GLU A 103 4.08 -26.82 -7.78
CA GLU A 103 4.45 -28.19 -8.14
C GLU A 103 5.94 -28.19 -8.53
N VAL A 104 6.75 -28.80 -7.67
CA VAL A 104 8.12 -29.19 -7.98
C VAL A 104 8.04 -30.16 -9.15
N LYS A 105 8.10 -29.64 -10.38
CA LYS A 105 8.43 -30.48 -11.53
C LYS A 105 9.85 -30.96 -11.30
N ALA A 106 9.93 -32.23 -10.89
CA ALA A 106 11.14 -33.01 -10.83
C ALA A 106 12.00 -32.71 -12.07
N LEU A 107 13.19 -32.15 -11.84
CA LEU A 107 14.28 -32.17 -12.81
C LEU A 107 14.77 -33.62 -12.92
N GLU A 108 13.93 -34.50 -13.46
CA GLU A 108 14.32 -35.84 -13.86
C GLU A 108 14.57 -35.89 -15.37
N SER A 109 15.75 -36.42 -15.68
CA SER A 109 16.18 -36.93 -16.99
C SER A 109 16.46 -35.92 -18.11
N LYS A 110 17.64 -35.29 -18.04
CA LYS A 110 18.48 -35.05 -19.23
C LYS A 110 19.88 -35.69 -19.11
N ARG A 111 20.09 -36.53 -18.10
CA ARG A 111 21.37 -37.22 -17.90
C ARG A 111 21.43 -38.58 -18.61
N ASP A 112 20.30 -39.18 -18.94
CA ASP A 112 20.25 -40.51 -19.55
C ASP A 112 20.36 -40.46 -21.09
N ASP A 113 19.92 -39.36 -21.72
CA ASP A 113 20.08 -39.18 -23.18
C ASP A 113 21.55 -39.03 -23.61
N ALA A 114 22.43 -38.58 -22.71
CA ALA A 114 23.86 -38.44 -22.98
C ALA A 114 24.62 -39.78 -22.91
N VAL A 115 24.09 -40.78 -22.20
CA VAL A 115 24.74 -42.10 -22.04
C VAL A 115 24.33 -43.05 -23.18
N ALA A 116 23.13 -42.90 -23.74
CA ALA A 116 22.69 -43.69 -24.90
C ALA A 116 23.36 -43.28 -26.23
N ALA A 117 24.04 -42.14 -26.28
CA ALA A 117 24.77 -41.67 -27.48
C ALA A 117 26.25 -42.12 -27.51
N LEU A 118 26.71 -42.89 -26.53
CA LEU A 118 28.12 -43.28 -26.35
C LEU A 118 28.36 -44.80 -26.25
N ILE A 119 27.35 -45.61 -26.57
CA ILE A 119 27.44 -47.07 -26.78
C ILE A 119 26.81 -47.38 -28.13
#